data_AF-X0WM24-F1
#
_entry.id   AF-X0WM24-F1
#
_cell.length_a   1.000
_cell.length_b   1.000
_cell.length_c   1.000
_cell.angle_alpha   90.00
_cell.angle_beta   90.00
_cell.angle_gamma   90.00
#
_symmetry.space_group_name_H-M   'P 1'
#
loop_
_entity.id
_entity.type
_entity.pdbx_description
1 polymer ?
#
loop_
_entity_poly.entity_id
_entity_poly.type
_entity_poly.pdbx_seq_one_letter_code
_entity_poly.pdbx_strand_id
1 'polypeptide(L)' 'MTQNEQLVTYLRGTGRELSAAQAQARFGIQNLSARMSELRQGDFRVRTRLNSTGKTSYAVSRRLMHQA' A
#
# COMPACT_ATOMS: atom_id res chain seq x y z
N MET A 1 -0.50 8.50 14.84
CA MET A 1 -0.51 7.50 13.76
C MET A 1 -0.09 8.19 12.47
N THR A 2 0.95 7.72 11.80
CA THR A 2 1.46 8.30 10.55
C THR A 2 0.63 7.85 9.33
N GLN A 3 0.78 8.54 8.20
CA GLN A 3 0.15 8.13 6.93
C GLN A 3 0.53 6.69 6.53
N ASN A 4 1.77 6.27 6.83
CA ASN A 4 2.24 4.91 6.53
C ASN A 4 1.61 3.87 7.45
N GLU A 5 1.46 4.17 8.74
CA GLU A 5 0.76 3.28 9.69
C GLU A 5 -0.71 3.11 9.31
N GLN A 6 -1.37 4.17 8.85
CA GLN A 6 -2.74 4.12 8.31
C GLN A 6 -2.83 3.21 7.09
N LEU A 7 -1.93 3.39 6.11
CA LEU A 7 -1.86 2.54 4.93
C LEU A 7 -1.64 1.07 5.28
N VAL A 8 -0.66 0.80 6.16
CA VAL A 8 -0.34 -0.57 6.59
C VAL A 8 -1.53 -1.19 7.31
N THR A 9 -2.18 -0.47 8.22
CA THR A 9 -3.35 -0.99 8.96
C THR A 9 -4.50 -1.31 8.02
N TYR A 10 -4.71 -0.50 6.98
CA TYR A 10 -5.78 -0.69 6.02
C TYR A 10 -5.51 -1.83 5.01
N LEU A 11 -4.26 -1.97 4.56
CA LEU A 11 -3.89 -2.89 3.47
C LEU A 11 -3.41 -4.26 3.97
N ARG A 12 -2.78 -4.32 5.14
CA ARG A 12 -2.13 -5.53 5.63
C ARG A 12 -3.17 -6.58 6.03
N GLY A 13 -3.09 -7.75 5.39
CA GLY A 13 -3.92 -8.91 5.73
C GLY A 13 -5.36 -8.81 5.24
N THR A 14 -5.71 -7.74 4.53
CA THR A 14 -7.06 -7.53 3.98
C THR A 14 -7.16 -7.92 2.50
N GLY A 15 -6.01 -8.14 1.83
CA GLY A 15 -5.97 -8.39 0.39
C GLY A 15 -6.43 -7.18 -0.45
N ARG A 16 -6.63 -6.01 0.18
CA ARG A 16 -7.11 -4.81 -0.49
C ARG A 16 -5.99 -4.13 -1.25
N GLU A 17 -6.39 -3.49 -2.35
CA GLU A 17 -5.53 -2.61 -3.12
C GLU A 17 -6.04 -1.17 -3.02
N LEU A 18 -5.13 -0.21 -3.15
CA LEU A 18 -5.42 1.21 -3.07
C LEU A 18 -4.70 1.94 -4.19
N SER A 19 -5.45 2.69 -5.00
CA SER A 19 -4.90 3.59 -6.01
C SER A 19 -4.48 4.94 -5.40
N ALA A 20 -3.63 5.68 -6.11
CA ALA A 20 -3.22 7.02 -5.69
C ALA A 20 -4.43 7.96 -5.44
N ALA A 21 -5.43 7.92 -6.32
CA ALA A 21 -6.65 8.71 -6.16
C ALA A 21 -7.44 8.33 -4.89
N GLN A 22 -7.55 7.04 -4.59
CA GLN A 22 -8.19 6.58 -3.35
C GLN A 22 -7.39 6.95 -2.11
N ALA A 23 -6.06 6.91 -2.19
CA ALA A 23 -5.20 7.30 -1.08
C ALA A 23 -5.33 8.80 -0.76
N GLN A 24 -5.42 9.64 -1.80
CA GLN A 24 -5.67 11.06 -1.64
C GLN A 24 -7.06 11.32 -1.05
N ALA A 25 -8.11 10.69 -1.61
CA ALA A 25 -9.49 10.92 -1.17
C ALA A 25 -9.77 10.41 0.26
N ARG A 26 -9.13 9.31 0.68
CA ARG A 26 -9.40 8.68 2.00
C ARG A 26 -8.44 9.10 3.09
N PHE A 27 -7.17 9.30 2.75
CA PHE A 27 -6.09 9.51 3.73
C PHE A 27 -5.33 10.83 3.51
N GLY A 28 -5.70 11.64 2.51
CA GLY A 28 -5.00 12.88 2.19
C GLY A 28 -3.58 12.67 1.65
N ILE A 29 -3.27 11.47 1.14
CA ILE A 29 -1.92 11.12 0.68
C ILE A 29 -1.75 11.57 -0.78
N GLN A 30 -0.96 12.62 -0.98
CA GLN A 30 -0.65 13.15 -2.32
C GLN A 30 0.39 12.29 -3.04
N ASN A 31 1.46 11.89 -2.35
CA ASN A 31 2.57 11.11 -2.93
C ASN A 31 2.54 9.65 -2.47
N LEU A 32 1.55 8.88 -2.95
CA LEU A 32 1.41 7.47 -2.58
C LEU A 32 2.65 6.65 -2.98
N SER A 33 3.25 6.93 -4.13
CA SER A 33 4.45 6.24 -4.61
C SER A 33 5.63 6.37 -3.64
N ALA A 34 5.86 7.56 -3.09
CA ALA A 34 6.89 7.80 -2.09
C ALA A 34 6.63 7.00 -0.80
N ARG A 35 5.38 7.00 -0.30
CA ARG A 35 4.98 6.20 0.86
C ARG A 35 5.19 4.71 0.62
N MET A 36 4.85 4.24 -0.58
CA MET A 36 5.08 2.86 -0.97
C MET A 36 6.57 2.51 -1.07
N SER A 37 7.43 3.45 -1.45
CA SER A 37 8.89 3.28 -1.41
C SER A 37 9.42 3.19 0.02
N GLU A 38 8.94 4.05 0.94
CA GLU A 38 9.27 3.95 2.37
C GLU A 38 8.84 2.60 2.96
N LEU A 39 7.65 2.11 2.61
CA LEU A 39 7.19 0.78 3.02
C LEU A 39 8.05 -0.35 2.47
N ARG A 40 8.56 -0.24 1.23
CA ARG A 40 9.50 -1.22 0.64
C ARG A 40 10.88 -1.21 1.31
N GLN A 41 11.32 -0.06 1.82
CA GLN A 41 12.56 0.04 2.59
C GLN A 41 12.42 -0.62 3.97
N GLY A 42 11.20 -0.65 4.51
CA GLY A 42 10.87 -1.48 5.67
C GLY A 42 10.61 -2.94 5.29
N ASP A 43 10.12 -3.72 6.26
CA ASP A 43 9.81 -5.15 6.09
C ASP A 43 8.46 -5.44 5.41
N PHE A 44 7.99 -4.53 4.55
CA PHE A 44 6.73 -4.69 3.83
C PHE A 44 6.95 -5.03 2.36
N ARG A 45 6.12 -5.96 1.87
CA ARG A 45 6.05 -6.32 0.46
C ARG A 45 4.97 -5.46 -0.19
N VAL A 46 5.39 -4.62 -1.13
CA VAL A 46 4.48 -3.80 -1.93
C VAL A 46 4.29 -4.41 -3.32
N ARG A 47 3.04 -4.68 -3.70
CA ARG A 47 2.66 -5.14 -5.04
C ARG A 47 1.94 -4.04 -5.79
N THR A 48 2.18 -3.95 -7.08
CA THR A 48 1.50 -3.02 -8.00
C THR A 48 0.73 -3.80 -9.04
N ARG A 49 -0.51 -3.38 -9.31
CA ARG A 49 -1.39 -3.92 -10.34
C ARG A 49 -2.03 -2.78 -11.12
N LEU A 50 -2.36 -3.03 -12.38
CA LEU A 50 -3.31 -2.20 -13.11
C LEU A 50 -4.71 -2.70 -12.76
N ASN A 51 -5.59 -1.80 -12.32
CA ASN A 51 -6.99 -2.14 -12.10
C ASN A 51 -7.77 -2.12 -13.43
N SER A 52 -9.04 -2.53 -13.38
CA SER A 52 -9.95 -2.54 -14.54
C SER A 52 -10.18 -1.18 -15.20
N THR A 53 -9.81 -0.09 -14.52
CA THR A 53 -9.88 1.29 -15.04
C THR A 53 -8.54 1.81 -15.57
N GLY A 54 -7.53 0.94 -15.70
CA GLY A 54 -6.18 1.30 -16.17
C GLY A 54 -5.33 2.10 -15.17
N LYS A 55 -5.78 2.22 -13.91
CA LYS A 55 -5.04 2.95 -12.87
C LYS A 55 -4.17 2.00 -12.05
N THR A 56 -2.99 2.48 -11.68
CA THR A 56 -2.10 1.74 -10.77
C THR A 56 -2.70 1.65 -9.38
N SER A 57 -2.85 0.43 -8.90
CA SER A 57 -3.29 0.09 -7.55
C SER A 57 -2.15 -0.60 -6.81
N TYR A 58 -1.99 -0.25 -5.55
CA TYR A 58 -0.94 -0.74 -4.67
C TYR A 58 -1.56 -1.63 -3.58
N ALA A 59 -0.97 -2.80 -3.37
CA ALA A 59 -1.28 -3.68 -2.26
C ALA A 59 -0.06 -3.80 -1.36
N VAL A 60 -0.27 -3.82 -0.04
CA VAL A 60 0.80 -3.97 0.94
C VAL A 60 0.53 -5.20 1.78
N SER A 61 1.49 -6.11 1.85
CA SER A 61 1.47 -7.24 2.77
C SER A 61 2.74 -7.23 3.63
N ARG A 62 2.66 -7.78 4.84
CA ARG A 62 3.89 -8.07 5.60
C ARG A 62 4.68 -9.10 4.81
N ARG A 63 6.01 -8.92 4.75
CA ARG A 63 6.89 -9.95 4.19
C ARG A 63 6.82 -11.16 5.13
N LEU A 64 5.99 -12.14 4.79
CA LEU A 64 6.01 -13.46 5.42
C LEU A 64 7.33 -14.13 5.02
N MET A 65 8.40 -13.79 5.71
CA MET A 65 9.63 -14.59 5.77
C MET A 65 9.59 -15.40 7.06
N HIS A 66 8.75 -16.43 7.03
CA HIS A 66 8.84 -17.72 7.73
C HIS A 66 7.47 -18.39 7.58
N GLN A 67 7.32 -19.23 6.57
CA GLN A 67 6.59 -20.48 6.78
C GLN A 67 7.69 -21.53 6.83
N ALA A 68 7.96 -22.02 8.05
CA ALA A 68 8.75 -23.20 8.31
C ALA A 68 7.94 -24.45 7.94
#